data_AF-A0A356B4T8-F1
#
_entry.id   AF-A0A356B4T8-F1
#
_cell.length_a   1.000
_cell.length_b   1.000
_cell.length_c   1.000
_cell.angle_alpha   90.00
_cell.angle_beta   90.00
_cell.angle_gamma   90.00
#
_symmetry.space_group_name_H-M   'P 1'
#
loop_
_entity.id
_entity.type
_entity.pdbx_description
1 polymer ?
#
loop_
_entity_poly.entity_id
_entity_poly.type
_entity_poly.pdbx_seq_one_letter_code
_entity_poly.pdbx_strand_id
1 'polypeptide(L)'
;IFCGGITGIMSNLKEIILEETDSYKITTDSYGRKVKLFKKSATIPLPLDYPVKNMDDWLSIKPKFEFNLNRIQANQAILAKKMSDEEGYIVCGSIPGGFDIPRQLMG
;
A
#
# COMPACT_ATOMS: atom_id res chain seq x y z
N ILE A 1 9.47 -16.39 -3.42
CA ILE A 1 10.18 -15.11 -3.64
C ILE A 1 9.27 -14.12 -4.36
N PHE A 2 9.35 -12.82 -4.07
CA PHE A 2 8.55 -11.80 -4.75
C PHE A 2 8.94 -11.65 -6.22
N CYS A 3 7.95 -11.58 -7.12
CA CYS A 3 8.13 -11.53 -8.57
C CYS A 3 8.69 -10.20 -9.12
N GLY A 4 8.72 -9.13 -8.32
CA GLY A 4 9.17 -7.81 -8.75
C GLY A 4 8.06 -6.92 -9.35
N GLY A 5 6.82 -7.40 -9.43
CA GLY A 5 5.66 -6.62 -9.92
C GLY A 5 4.89 -5.93 -8.79
N ILE A 6 4.78 -4.60 -8.82
CA ILE A 6 4.05 -3.80 -7.84
C ILE A 6 2.62 -3.51 -8.33
N THR A 7 1.66 -4.11 -7.66
CA THR A 7 0.22 -4.07 -8.03
C THR A 7 -0.62 -3.22 -7.09
N GLY A 8 -0.05 -2.80 -5.95
CA GLY A 8 -0.66 -1.87 -5.02
C GLY A 8 -0.59 -0.41 -5.48
N ILE A 9 -1.00 0.50 -4.59
CA ILE A 9 -0.95 1.93 -4.84
C ILE A 9 0.50 2.41 -4.99
N MET A 10 0.79 3.14 -6.07
CA MET A 10 2.06 3.85 -6.27
C MET A 10 1.89 5.27 -5.74
N SER A 11 2.05 5.42 -4.42
CA SER A 11 1.88 6.70 -3.73
C SER A 11 3.23 7.26 -3.32
N ASN A 12 3.44 8.55 -3.55
CA ASN A 12 4.54 9.33 -2.98
C ASN A 12 4.17 9.97 -1.62
N LEU A 13 2.95 9.71 -1.12
CA LEU A 13 2.51 10.17 0.19
C LEU A 13 3.39 9.53 1.26
N LYS A 14 4.09 10.38 2.00
CA LYS A 14 4.83 9.98 3.18
C LYS A 14 3.91 10.00 4.38
N GLU A 15 4.21 9.15 5.35
CA GLU A 15 3.53 9.22 6.64
C GLU A 15 3.81 10.58 7.28
N ILE A 16 2.74 11.29 7.65
CA ILE A 16 2.83 12.56 8.39
C ILE A 16 2.21 12.34 9.76
N ILE A 17 2.93 12.71 10.81
CA ILE A 17 2.45 12.66 12.18
C ILE A 17 1.60 13.91 12.42
N LEU A 18 0.31 13.69 12.67
CA LEU A 18 -0.62 14.78 12.98
C LEU A 18 -0.68 15.02 14.50
N GLU A 19 -0.58 13.94 15.28
CA GLU A 19 -0.62 13.98 16.73
C GLU A 19 0.09 12.75 17.29
N GLU A 20 0.86 12.92 18.35
CA GLU A 20 1.50 11.81 19.04
C GLU A 20 1.49 12.02 20.55
N THR A 21 1.08 10.98 21.28
CA THR A 21 1.06 10.91 22.74
C THR A 21 1.71 9.61 23.20
N ASP A 22 1.86 9.41 24.50
CA ASP A 22 2.34 8.13 25.06
C ASP A 22 1.38 6.96 24.81
N SER A 23 0.10 7.27 24.57
CA SER A 23 -0.96 6.26 24.40
C SER A 23 -1.23 5.92 22.93
N TYR A 24 -1.19 6.92 22.05
CA TYR A 24 -1.53 6.73 20.64
C TYR A 24 -0.77 7.68 19.70
N LYS A 25 -0.80 7.33 18.42
CA LYS A 25 -0.29 8.15 17.31
C LYS A 25 -1.37 8.29 16.25
N ILE A 26 -1.59 9.51 15.75
CA ILE A 26 -2.46 9.78 14.61
C ILE A 26 -1.59 10.22 13.43
N THR A 27 -1.77 9.57 12.30
CA THR A 27 -0.98 9.83 11.09
C THR A 27 -1.83 9.88 9.84
N THR A 28 -1.29 10.45 8.77
CA THR A 28 -1.76 10.18 7.41
C THR A 28 -0.94 9.04 6.81
N ASP A 29 -1.57 8.02 6.22
CA ASP A 29 -0.85 6.89 5.65
C ASP A 29 -0.56 7.03 4.13
N SER A 30 0.04 6.00 3.53
CA SER A 30 0.38 5.99 2.10
C SER A 30 -0.84 6.00 1.17
N TYR A 31 -2.01 5.61 1.66
CA TYR A 31 -3.29 5.72 0.95
C TYR A 31 -3.91 7.12 1.08
N GLY A 32 -3.41 7.96 2.00
CA GLY A 32 -3.96 9.28 2.31
C GLY A 32 -5.06 9.25 3.37
N ARG A 33 -5.22 8.14 4.09
CA ARG A 33 -6.17 8.05 5.21
C ARG A 33 -5.62 8.71 6.45
N LYS A 34 -6.51 9.28 7.27
CA LYS A 34 -6.18 9.60 8.65
C LYS A 34 -6.39 8.35 9.49
N VAL A 35 -5.35 7.88 10.18
CA VAL A 35 -5.39 6.64 10.96
C VAL A 35 -4.88 6.86 12.37
N LYS A 36 -5.32 6.03 13.33
CA LYS A 36 -4.91 6.07 14.74
C LYS A 36 -4.39 4.72 15.20
N LEU A 37 -3.17 4.70 15.71
CA LEU A 37 -2.55 3.52 16.32
C LEU A 37 -2.46 3.70 17.83
N PHE A 38 -3.06 2.80 18.60
CA PHE A 38 -2.85 2.72 20.04
C PHE A 38 -1.60 1.90 20.33
N LYS A 39 -0.56 2.54 20.88
CA LYS A 39 0.81 2.00 20.95
C LYS A 39 0.92 0.69 21.76
N LYS A 40 0.03 0.49 22.73
CA LYS A 40 0.08 -0.64 23.68
C LYS A 40 -0.93 -1.75 23.37
N SER A 41 -1.93 -1.49 22.53
CA SER A 41 -3.06 -2.41 22.34
C SER A 41 -3.32 -2.79 20.88
N ALA A 42 -2.67 -2.13 19.92
CA ALA A 42 -2.89 -2.38 18.50
C ALA A 42 -1.58 -2.46 17.72
N THR A 43 -1.54 -3.36 16.73
CA THR A 43 -0.47 -3.46 15.72
C THR A 43 -0.91 -2.93 14.35
N ILE A 44 -2.22 -2.70 14.17
CA ILE A 44 -2.80 -2.17 12.94
C ILE A 44 -3.53 -0.87 13.29
N PRO A 45 -3.26 0.23 12.57
CA PRO A 45 -3.92 1.51 12.86
C PRO A 45 -5.39 1.49 12.39
N LEU A 46 -6.26 2.06 13.20
CA LEU A 46 -7.68 2.20 12.90
C LEU A 46 -7.90 3.42 11.99
N PRO A 47 -8.57 3.29 10.84
CA PRO A 47 -8.95 4.45 10.04
C PRO A 47 -9.93 5.35 10.79
N LEU A 48 -9.63 6.65 10.81
CA LEU A 48 -10.49 7.71 11.32
C LEU A 48 -11.17 8.49 10.19
N ASP A 49 -10.49 8.61 9.04
CA ASP A 49 -11.02 9.28 7.85
C ASP A 49 -10.39 8.69 6.58
N TYR A 50 -11.08 8.87 5.46
CA TYR A 50 -10.81 8.25 4.18
C TYR A 50 -10.72 9.30 3.06
N PRO A 51 -9.79 9.14 2.10
CA PRO A 51 -9.50 10.16 1.09
C PRO A 51 -10.54 10.24 -0.04
N VAL A 52 -11.38 9.23 -0.25
CA VAL A 52 -12.39 9.22 -1.33
C VAL A 52 -13.78 9.37 -0.75
N LYS A 53 -14.41 10.53 -1.00
CA LYS A 53 -15.80 10.84 -0.62
C LYS A 53 -16.71 10.99 -1.83
N ASN A 54 -16.14 11.35 -2.97
CA ASN A 54 -16.86 11.57 -4.22
C ASN A 54 -16.03 11.07 -5.44
N MET A 55 -16.59 11.27 -6.63
CA MET A 55 -15.97 10.81 -7.88
C MET A 55 -14.70 11.59 -8.23
N ASP A 56 -14.63 12.89 -7.92
CA ASP A 56 -13.46 13.72 -8.21
C ASP A 56 -12.26 13.26 -7.35
N ASP A 57 -12.50 12.93 -6.09
CA ASP A 57 -11.49 12.35 -5.21
C ASP A 57 -10.93 11.03 -5.81
N TRP A 58 -11.81 10.16 -6.30
CA TRP A 58 -11.40 8.92 -6.96
C TRP A 58 -10.57 9.20 -8.23
N LEU A 59 -11.01 10.12 -9.09
CA LEU A 59 -10.30 10.47 -10.31
C LEU A 59 -8.89 11.03 -10.02
N SER A 60 -8.70 11.71 -8.88
CA SER A 60 -7.38 12.17 -8.45
C SER A 60 -6.44 11.03 -8.01
N ILE A 61 -6.98 9.92 -7.51
CA ILE A 61 -6.21 8.78 -6.98
C ILE A 61 -6.01 7.69 -8.04
N LYS A 62 -6.98 7.47 -8.94
CA LYS A 62 -6.95 6.43 -9.97
C LYS A 62 -5.62 6.31 -10.73
N PRO A 63 -4.94 7.41 -11.15
CA PRO A 63 -3.65 7.33 -11.83
C PRO A 63 -2.56 6.59 -11.03
N LYS A 64 -2.63 6.59 -9.69
CA LYS A 64 -1.70 5.86 -8.80
C LYS A 64 -1.85 4.34 -8.90
N PHE A 65 -2.87 3.83 -9.57
CA PHE A 65 -3.09 2.41 -9.85
C PHE A 65 -2.82 2.04 -11.32
N GLU A 66 -2.67 3.01 -12.21
CA GLU A 66 -2.41 2.76 -13.62
C GLU A 66 -1.01 2.20 -13.86
N PHE A 67 -0.87 1.40 -14.91
CA PHE A 67 0.41 0.80 -15.26
C PHE A 67 1.42 1.87 -15.68
N ASN A 68 2.64 1.72 -15.17
CA ASN A 68 3.83 2.41 -15.65
C ASN A 68 5.05 1.51 -15.38
N LEU A 69 6.16 1.76 -16.08
CA LEU A 69 7.35 0.92 -15.97
C LEU A 69 7.96 0.87 -14.56
N ASN A 70 7.76 1.89 -13.73
CA ASN A 70 8.27 1.91 -12.35
C ASN A 70 7.59 0.87 -11.44
N ARG A 71 6.51 0.23 -11.90
CA ARG A 71 5.90 -0.93 -11.21
C ARG A 71 6.73 -2.20 -11.32
N ILE A 72 7.72 -2.23 -12.21
CA ILE A 72 8.57 -3.41 -12.45
C ILE A 72 9.94 -3.18 -11.81
N GLN A 73 10.19 -3.89 -10.72
CA GLN A 73 11.52 -3.95 -10.11
C GLN A 73 12.37 -4.97 -10.87
N ALA A 74 13.03 -4.53 -11.95
CA ALA A 74 13.76 -5.40 -12.86
C ALA A 74 14.80 -6.30 -12.15
N ASN A 75 15.61 -5.73 -11.24
CA ASN A 75 16.61 -6.50 -10.48
C ASN A 75 15.96 -7.59 -9.63
N GLN A 76 14.80 -7.31 -9.04
CA GLN A 76 14.06 -8.29 -8.25
C GLN A 76 13.45 -9.39 -9.13
N ALA A 77 12.95 -9.05 -10.32
CA ALA A 77 12.45 -10.04 -11.27
C ALA A 77 13.57 -10.97 -11.78
N ILE A 78 14.75 -10.42 -12.07
CA ILE A 78 15.94 -11.20 -12.46
C ILE A 78 16.36 -12.13 -11.32
N LEU A 79 16.42 -11.63 -10.09
CA LEU A 79 16.74 -12.43 -8.91
C LEU A 79 15.72 -13.56 -8.69
N ALA A 80 14.42 -13.25 -8.79
CA ALA A 80 13.35 -14.22 -8.63
C ALA A 80 13.45 -15.34 -9.68
N LYS A 81 13.74 -14.99 -10.93
CA LYS A 81 14.00 -15.97 -11.99
C LYS A 81 15.19 -16.86 -11.65
N LYS A 82 16.33 -16.26 -11.29
CA LYS A 82 17.55 -17.00 -10.96
C LYS A 82 17.31 -18.01 -9.83
N MET A 83 16.71 -17.57 -8.72
CA MET A 83 16.42 -18.45 -7.58
C MET A 83 15.39 -19.53 -7.91
N SER A 84 14.42 -19.23 -8.78
CA SER A 84 13.48 -20.24 -9.25
C SER A 84 14.18 -21.32 -10.08
N ASP A 85 15.07 -20.92 -10.99
CA ASP A 85 15.74 -21.83 -11.92
C ASP A 85 16.83 -22.67 -11.22
N GLU A 86 17.64 -22.05 -10.34
CA GLU A 86 18.80 -22.70 -9.71
C GLU A 86 18.46 -23.44 -8.41
N GLU A 87 17.54 -22.88 -7.62
CA GLU A 87 17.26 -23.34 -6.26
C GLU A 87 15.80 -23.82 -6.09
N GLY A 88 14.98 -23.78 -7.15
CA GLY A 88 13.60 -24.28 -7.15
C GLY A 88 12.60 -23.42 -6.36
N TYR A 89 12.91 -22.13 -6.12
CA TYR A 89 12.01 -21.24 -5.39
C TYR A 89 10.71 -20.97 -6.17
N ILE A 90 9.57 -20.97 -5.46
CA ILE A 90 8.30 -20.50 -6.04
C ILE A 90 8.32 -18.97 -6.16
N VAL A 91 8.11 -18.47 -7.37
CA VAL A 91 7.90 -17.05 -7.64
C VAL A 91 6.45 -16.67 -7.32
N CYS A 92 6.27 -15.66 -6.47
CA CYS A 92 4.98 -15.23 -5.97
C CYS A 92 4.69 -13.79 -6.41
N GLY A 93 3.53 -13.62 -7.07
CA GLY A 93 2.90 -12.33 -7.28
C GLY A 93 1.76 -12.12 -6.27
N SER A 94 1.53 -10.87 -5.88
CA SER A 94 0.42 -10.47 -5.02
C SER A 94 -0.36 -9.36 -5.70
N ILE A 95 -1.69 -9.37 -5.59
CA ILE A 95 -2.59 -8.35 -6.13
C ILE A 95 -3.65 -8.07 -5.07
N PRO A 96 -3.91 -6.80 -4.71
CA PRO A 96 -5.02 -6.45 -3.83
C PRO A 96 -6.36 -6.93 -4.39
N GLY A 97 -7.22 -7.49 -3.54
CA GLY A 97 -8.56 -7.90 -3.96
C GLY A 97 -9.41 -6.68 -4.36
N GLY A 98 -10.37 -6.90 -5.28
CA GLY A 98 -11.24 -5.83 -5.79
C GLY A 98 -12.07 -5.13 -4.71
N PHE A 99 -12.33 -5.78 -3.58
CA PHE A 99 -13.00 -5.18 -2.42
C PHE A 99 -12.04 -4.45 -1.47
N ASP A 100 -10.79 -4.87 -1.38
CA ASP A 100 -9.86 -4.28 -0.41
C ASP A 100 -9.56 -2.83 -0.75
N ILE A 101 -9.25 -2.49 -2.01
CA ILE A 101 -8.92 -1.10 -2.37
C ILE A 101 -10.05 -0.11 -2.07
N PRO A 102 -11.32 -0.35 -2.47
CA PRO A 102 -12.44 0.50 -2.03
C PRO A 102 -12.52 0.64 -0.51
N ARG A 103 -12.41 -0.47 0.24
CA ARG A 103 -12.42 -0.44 1.72
C ARG A 103 -11.29 0.43 2.30
N GLN A 104 -10.09 0.37 1.73
CA GLN A 104 -8.96 1.19 2.16
C GLN A 104 -9.17 2.68 1.79
N LEU A 105 -9.91 3.01 0.73
CA LEU A 105 -10.05 4.38 0.22
C LEU A 105 -11.34 5.08 0.66
N MET A 106 -12.37 4.33 1.01
CA MET A 106 -13.74 4.83 1.21
C MET A 106 -14.37 4.37 2.54
N GLY A 107 -13.86 3.29 3.15
CA GLY A 107 -14.43 2.66 4.35
C GLY A 107 -15.24 1.42 4.05
#